data_AF-A0A7V6T993-F1
#
_entry.id   AF-A0A7V6T993-F1
#
_cell.length_a   1.000
_cell.length_b   1.000
_cell.length_c   1.000
_cell.angle_alpha   90.00
_cell.angle_beta   90.00
_cell.angle_gamma   90.00
#
_symmetry.space_group_name_H-M   'P 1'
#
loop_
_entity.id
_entity.type
_entity.pdbx_description
1 polymer ?
#
loop_
_entity_poly.entity_id
_entity_poly.type
_entity_poly.pdbx_seq_one_letter_code
_entity_poly.pdbx_strand_id
1 'polypeptide(L)'
;MVVAERDLQRRTFYREQHEVLRHDTKKQQGKSRPNHKARYIARLVCIALLTFLPLYRFSVITESQYRLDTIQSEIKNVDSQNERLEVEIANLKAVARIEDIAKNKLNMKEPENQQIIYFNVN
;
A
#
# COMPACT_ATOMS: atom_id res chain seq x y z
N MET A 1 -68.50 19.72 -55.58
CA MET A 1 -67.47 18.75 -55.14
C MET A 1 -66.30 19.44 -54.42
N VAL A 2 -65.80 20.58 -54.92
CA VAL A 2 -64.67 21.36 -54.34
C VAL A 2 -64.88 21.84 -52.89
N VAL A 3 -66.11 22.13 -52.47
CA VAL A 3 -66.41 22.57 -51.09
C VAL A 3 -66.19 21.45 -50.07
N ALA A 4 -66.53 20.20 -50.44
CA ALA A 4 -66.39 19.05 -49.55
C ALA A 4 -64.92 18.67 -49.30
N GLU A 5 -64.05 18.88 -50.29
CA GLU A 5 -62.61 18.63 -50.16
C GLU A 5 -61.94 19.66 -49.24
N ARG A 6 -62.37 20.93 -49.30
CA ARG A 6 -61.87 21.99 -48.41
C ARG A 6 -62.19 21.70 -46.95
N ASP A 7 -63.39 21.18 -46.66
CA ASP A 7 -63.79 20.86 -45.29
C ASP A 7 -63.04 19.63 -44.74
N LEU A 8 -62.71 18.67 -45.61
CA LEU A 8 -61.87 17.52 -45.27
C LEU A 8 -60.43 17.95 -44.97
N GLN A 9 -59.84 18.81 -45.80
CA GLN A 9 -58.50 19.35 -45.55
C GLN A 9 -58.44 20.18 -44.26
N ARG A 10 -59.50 20.93 -43.95
CA ARG A 10 -59.60 21.65 -42.68
C ARG A 10 -59.59 20.68 -41.51
N ARG A 11 -60.37 19.59 -41.58
CA ARG A 11 -60.42 18.57 -40.52
C ARG A 11 -59.09 17.82 -40.36
N THR A 12 -58.39 17.47 -41.44
CA THR A 12 -57.09 16.81 -41.35
C THR A 12 -56.04 17.73 -40.74
N PHE A 13 -56.04 19.01 -41.12
CA PHE A 13 -55.12 20.00 -40.57
C PHE A 13 -55.32 20.21 -39.06
N TYR A 14 -56.57 20.32 -38.60
CA TYR A 14 -56.86 20.40 -37.16
C TYR A 14 -56.48 19.11 -36.41
N ARG A 15 -56.62 17.94 -37.04
CA ARG A 15 -56.24 16.65 -36.44
C ARG A 15 -54.73 16.51 -36.28
N GLU A 16 -53.94 16.89 -37.30
CA GLU A 16 -52.47 16.87 -37.21
C GLU A 16 -51.94 17.83 -36.14
N GLN A 17 -52.48 19.05 -36.03
CA GLN A 17 -52.06 19.99 -34.97
C GLN A 17 -52.35 19.44 -33.56
N HIS A 18 -53.48 18.76 -33.35
CA HIS A 18 -53.80 18.14 -32.07
C HIS A 18 -52.92 16.92 -31.75
N GLU A 19 -52.41 16.19 -32.75
CA GLU A 19 -51.46 15.09 -32.55
C GLU A 19 -50.06 15.60 -32.20
N VAL A 20 -49.57 16.66 -32.86
CA VAL A 20 -48.25 17.25 -32.56
C VAL A 20 -48.19 17.83 -31.14
N LEU A 21 -49.26 18.50 -30.67
CA LEU A 21 -49.32 19.02 -29.29
C LEU A 21 -49.39 17.92 -28.22
N ARG A 22 -49.93 16.73 -28.57
CA ARG A 22 -49.98 15.56 -27.68
C ARG A 22 -48.66 14.80 -27.61
N HIS A 23 -47.81 14.90 -28.63
CA HIS A 23 -46.52 14.23 -28.65
C HIS A 23 -45.46 14.93 -27.77
N ASP A 24 -45.55 16.24 -27.56
CA ASP A 24 -44.62 16.96 -26.68
C ASP A 24 -44.93 16.78 -25.18
N THR A 25 -46.20 16.58 -24.83
CA THR A 25 -46.63 16.42 -23.42
C THR A 25 -46.46 15.00 -22.87
N LYS A 26 -46.24 14.00 -23.72
CA LYS A 26 -46.10 12.59 -23.29
C LYS A 26 -44.67 12.18 -22.90
N LYS A 27 -43.66 13.03 -23.13
CA LYS A 27 -42.25 12.79 -22.71
C LYS A 27 -41.93 13.22 -21.28
N GLN A 28 -42.91 13.74 -20.52
CA GLN A 28 -42.69 14.22 -19.14
C GLN A 28 -43.43 13.42 -18.05
N GLN A 29 -43.73 12.14 -18.27
CA GLN A 29 -44.32 11.29 -17.23
C GLN A 29 -43.41 10.12 -16.89
N GLY A 30 -42.44 10.44 -16.04
CA GLY A 30 -41.58 9.49 -15.36
C GLY A 30 -40.66 10.16 -14.33
N LYS A 31 -40.98 11.39 -13.88
CA LYS A 31 -40.26 12.00 -12.75
C LYS A 31 -40.77 11.32 -11.48
N SER A 32 -40.20 10.15 -11.20
CA SER A 32 -40.37 9.46 -9.93
C SER A 32 -40.13 10.48 -8.82
N ARG A 33 -41.16 10.73 -8.01
CA ARG A 33 -41.04 11.61 -6.84
C ARG A 33 -39.81 11.13 -6.07
N PRO A 34 -38.87 12.01 -5.70
CA PRO A 34 -37.70 11.57 -4.96
C PRO A 34 -38.21 10.92 -3.68
N ASN A 35 -38.08 9.59 -3.61
CA ASN A 35 -38.41 8.83 -2.43
C ASN A 35 -37.38 9.26 -1.37
N HIS A 36 -37.68 10.31 -0.61
CA HIS A 36 -36.76 10.88 0.39
C HIS A 36 -36.24 9.79 1.32
N LYS A 37 -37.10 8.81 1.65
CA LYS A 37 -36.75 7.58 2.37
C LYS A 37 -35.63 6.78 1.69
N ALA A 38 -35.70 6.56 0.38
CA ALA A 38 -34.65 5.90 -0.38
C ALA A 38 -33.34 6.71 -0.41
N ARG A 39 -33.42 8.04 -0.42
CA ARG A 39 -32.22 8.92 -0.34
C ARG A 39 -31.54 8.84 1.03
N TYR A 40 -32.31 8.72 2.12
CA TYR A 40 -31.76 8.49 3.46
C TYR A 40 -31.17 7.09 3.61
N ILE A 41 -31.84 6.06 3.08
CA ILE A 41 -31.31 4.69 3.05
C ILE A 41 -30.01 4.63 2.27
N ALA A 42 -29.93 5.24 1.09
CA ALA A 42 -28.72 5.31 0.29
C ALA A 42 -27.57 6.01 1.04
N ARG A 43 -27.84 7.10 1.78
CA ARG A 43 -26.84 7.77 2.62
C ARG A 43 -26.34 6.87 3.75
N LEU A 44 -27.24 6.13 4.42
CA LEU A 44 -26.86 5.17 5.45
C LEU A 44 -25.98 4.05 4.87
N VAL A 45 -26.33 3.53 3.69
CA VAL A 45 -25.52 2.52 3.00
C VAL A 45 -24.16 3.08 2.60
N CYS A 46 -24.08 4.33 2.12
CA CYS A 46 -22.80 4.98 1.83
C CYS A 46 -21.93 5.13 3.08
N ILE A 47 -22.49 5.53 4.22
CA ILE A 47 -21.76 5.64 5.48
C ILE A 47 -21.29 4.25 5.94
N ALA A 48 -22.15 3.24 5.84
CA ALA A 48 -21.79 1.86 6.18
C ALA A 48 -20.67 1.31 5.26
N LEU A 49 -20.73 1.56 3.96
CA LEU A 49 -19.67 1.14 3.03
C LEU A 49 -18.35 1.86 3.32
N LEU A 50 -18.39 3.16 3.66
CA LEU A 50 -17.19 3.92 4.02
C LEU A 50 -16.49 3.37 5.27
N THR A 51 -17.23 2.81 6.23
CA THR A 51 -16.64 2.19 7.42
C THR A 51 -16.24 0.74 7.20
N PHE A 52 -16.92 0.00 6.31
CA PHE A 52 -16.58 -1.39 5.99
C PHE A 52 -15.39 -1.56 5.03
N LEU A 53 -15.20 -0.62 4.10
CA LEU A 53 -14.05 -0.62 3.17
C LEU A 53 -12.68 -0.69 3.86
N PRO A 54 -12.38 0.12 4.90
CA PRO A 54 -11.11 0.01 5.59
C PRO A 54 -10.96 -1.30 6.37
N LEU A 55 -12.04 -1.86 6.94
CA LEU A 55 -12.01 -3.14 7.67
C LEU A 55 -11.48 -4.30 6.81
N TYR A 56 -11.86 -4.36 5.53
CA TYR A 56 -11.33 -5.37 4.60
C TYR A 56 -9.83 -5.17 4.34
N ARG A 57 -9.37 -3.92 4.25
CA ARG A 57 -7.95 -3.59 4.06
C ARG A 57 -7.10 -3.92 5.30
N PHE A 58 -7.65 -3.81 6.51
CA PHE A 58 -6.93 -4.08 7.75
C PHE A 58 -6.36 -5.50 7.84
N SER A 59 -7.04 -6.51 7.29
CA SER A 59 -6.53 -7.89 7.32
C SER A 59 -5.24 -8.05 6.50
N VAL A 60 -5.24 -7.52 5.27
CA VAL A 60 -4.07 -7.55 4.36
C VAL A 60 -2.91 -6.69 4.87
N ILE A 61 -3.24 -5.55 5.50
CA ILE A 61 -2.25 -4.69 6.13
C ILE A 61 -1.59 -5.43 7.30
N THR A 62 -2.35 -6.14 8.12
CA THR A 62 -1.80 -6.83 9.31
C THR A 62 -0.80 -7.92 8.93
N GLU A 63 -1.09 -8.72 7.92
CA GLU A 63 -0.15 -9.72 7.40
C GLU A 63 1.14 -9.06 6.86
N SER A 64 0.97 -7.97 6.10
CA SER A 64 2.12 -7.21 5.56
C SER A 64 2.97 -6.60 6.68
N GLN A 65 2.33 -6.06 7.73
CA GLN A 65 3.01 -5.52 8.91
C GLN A 65 3.76 -6.60 9.67
N TYR A 66 3.19 -7.80 9.81
CA TYR A 66 3.87 -8.92 10.46
C TYR A 66 5.11 -9.37 9.68
N ARG A 67 5.02 -9.44 8.35
CA ARG A 67 6.18 -9.74 7.49
C ARG A 67 7.25 -8.66 7.60
N LEU A 68 6.87 -7.39 7.64
CA LEU A 68 7.81 -6.28 7.82
C LEU A 68 8.50 -6.35 9.18
N ASP A 69 7.77 -6.62 10.24
CA ASP A 69 8.33 -6.74 11.60
C ASP A 69 9.30 -7.94 11.69
N THR A 70 8.94 -9.07 11.07
CA THR A 70 9.81 -10.25 10.98
C THR A 70 11.12 -9.92 10.26
N ILE A 71 11.04 -9.34 9.06
CA ILE A 71 12.23 -8.95 8.29
C ILE A 71 13.08 -7.93 9.06
N GLN A 72 12.44 -6.95 9.71
CA GLN A 72 13.15 -5.96 10.52
C GLN A 72 13.88 -6.60 11.71
N SER A 73 13.27 -7.61 12.33
CA SER A 73 13.87 -8.36 13.43
C SER A 73 15.06 -9.21 12.98
N GLU A 74 14.96 -9.83 11.79
CA GLU A 74 16.05 -10.59 11.18
C GLU A 74 17.25 -9.69 10.86
N ILE A 75 17.01 -8.51 10.27
CA ILE A 75 18.06 -7.52 10.00
C ILE A 75 18.77 -7.13 11.30
N LYS A 76 18.02 -6.76 12.35
CA LYS A 76 18.61 -6.42 13.65
C LYS A 76 19.43 -7.56 14.25
N ASN A 77 18.98 -8.79 14.08
CA ASN A 77 19.69 -9.96 14.57
C ASN A 77 21.02 -10.15 13.83
N VAL A 78 21.00 -10.08 12.49
CA VAL A 78 22.20 -10.18 11.65
C VAL A 78 23.18 -9.05 11.96
N ASP A 79 22.72 -7.81 12.11
CA ASP A 79 23.58 -6.69 12.47
C ASP A 79 24.23 -6.90 13.85
N SER A 80 23.47 -7.39 14.84
CA SER A 80 24.03 -7.69 16.16
C SER A 80 25.05 -8.82 16.11
N GLN A 81 24.84 -9.84 15.25
CA GLN A 81 25.81 -10.90 15.05
C GLN A 81 27.09 -10.37 14.41
N ASN A 82 26.97 -9.50 13.41
CA ASN A 82 28.13 -8.86 12.77
C ASN A 82 28.96 -8.04 13.77
N GLU A 83 28.31 -7.18 14.56
CA GLU A 83 29.01 -6.37 15.58
C GLU A 83 29.75 -7.26 16.59
N ARG A 84 29.11 -8.35 17.04
CA ARG A 84 29.75 -9.31 17.96
C ARG A 84 30.97 -9.99 17.32
N LEU A 85 30.86 -10.41 16.06
CA LEU A 85 31.95 -11.03 15.33
C LEU A 85 33.11 -10.05 15.12
N GLU A 86 32.84 -8.78 14.83
CA GLU A 86 33.87 -7.75 14.72
C GLU A 86 34.62 -7.54 16.04
N VAL A 87 33.88 -7.47 17.15
CA VAL A 87 34.47 -7.38 18.50
C VAL A 87 35.30 -8.63 18.81
N GLU A 88 34.82 -9.82 18.46
CA GLU A 88 35.56 -11.05 18.66
C GLU A 88 36.84 -11.06 17.82
N ILE A 89 36.79 -10.68 16.55
CA ILE A 89 37.97 -10.54 15.68
C ILE A 89 38.96 -9.55 16.28
N ALA A 90 38.50 -8.39 16.75
CA ALA A 90 39.35 -7.39 17.38
C ALA A 90 40.02 -7.95 18.64
N ASN A 91 39.29 -8.68 19.47
CA ASN A 91 39.83 -9.34 20.66
C ASN A 91 40.84 -10.44 20.30
N LEU A 92 40.53 -11.27 19.29
CA LEU A 92 41.44 -12.31 18.80
C LEU A 92 42.74 -11.74 18.26
N LYS A 93 42.68 -10.59 17.57
CA LYS A 93 43.83 -9.85 17.04
C LYS A 93 44.52 -8.97 18.07
N ALA A 94 43.95 -8.79 19.27
CA ALA A 94 44.52 -7.92 20.28
C ALA A 94 45.88 -8.47 20.72
N VAL A 95 46.90 -7.61 20.62
CA VAL A 95 48.29 -7.95 20.98
C VAL A 95 48.37 -8.51 22.40
N ALA A 96 47.64 -7.92 23.35
CA ALA A 96 47.57 -8.39 24.73
C ALA A 96 47.09 -9.84 24.86
N ARG A 97 46.10 -10.26 24.04
CA ARG A 97 45.61 -11.64 24.04
C ARG A 97 46.62 -12.60 23.40
N ILE A 98 47.26 -12.18 22.31
CA ILE A 98 48.31 -12.95 21.64
C ILE A 98 49.47 -13.17 22.60
N GLU A 99 49.89 -12.12 23.32
CA GLU A 99 50.95 -12.15 24.31
C GLU A 99 50.59 -13.06 25.49
N ASP A 100 49.36 -12.97 26.02
CA ASP A 100 48.86 -13.84 27.08
C ASP A 100 48.94 -15.32 26.66
N ILE A 101 48.48 -15.66 25.45
CA ILE A 101 48.57 -17.03 24.93
C ILE A 101 50.03 -17.45 24.76
N ALA A 102 50.88 -16.59 24.20
CA ALA A 102 52.30 -16.87 23.99
C ALA A 102 53.00 -17.17 25.32
N LYS A 103 52.83 -16.30 26.32
CA LYS A 103 53.50 -16.42 27.62
C LYS A 103 52.89 -17.54 28.48
N ASN A 104 51.57 -17.57 28.63
CA ASN A 104 50.90 -18.43 29.61
C ASN A 104 50.49 -19.80 29.08
N LYS A 105 50.19 -19.94 27.78
CA LYS A 105 49.79 -21.24 27.20
C LYS A 105 50.93 -21.93 26.47
N LEU A 106 51.77 -21.16 25.79
CA LEU A 106 52.87 -21.70 24.97
C LEU A 106 54.24 -21.62 25.66
N ASN A 107 54.31 -21.04 26.87
CA ASN A 107 55.56 -20.83 27.62
C ASN A 107 56.64 -20.09 26.81
N MET A 108 56.23 -19.24 25.87
CA MET A 108 57.16 -18.39 25.12
C MET A 108 57.73 -17.32 26.06
N LYS A 109 59.01 -17.03 25.89
CA LYS A 109 59.70 -15.94 26.58
C LYS A 109 60.07 -14.86 25.58
N GLU A 110 60.19 -13.64 26.07
CA GLU A 110 60.72 -12.57 25.24
C GLU A 110 62.15 -12.89 24.81
N PRO A 111 62.51 -12.61 23.55
CA PRO A 111 63.85 -12.86 23.04
C PRO A 111 64.85 -11.93 23.72
N GLU A 112 66.06 -12.45 23.96
CA GLU A 112 67.16 -11.63 24.44
C GLU A 112 67.69 -10.73 23.32
N ASN A 113 68.32 -9.61 23.66
CA ASN A 113 68.83 -8.63 22.68
C ASN A 113 69.74 -9.25 21.60
N GLN A 114 70.43 -10.35 21.93
CA GLN A 114 71.33 -11.08 21.04
C GLN A 114 70.60 -11.90 19.96
N GLN A 115 69.31 -12.19 20.17
CA GLN A 115 68.47 -13.01 19.29
C GLN A 115 67.65 -12.17 18.30
N ILE A 116 67.73 -10.83 18.40
CA ILE A 116 66.98 -9.90 17.55
C ILE A 116 67.83 -9.52 16.33
N ILE A 117 67.34 -9.86 15.13
CA ILE A 117 67.98 -9.52 13.85
C ILE A 117 67.14 -8.46 13.15
N TYR A 118 67.73 -7.30 12.88
CA TYR A 118 67.08 -6.22 12.13
C TYR A 118 67.39 -6.35 10.64
N PHE A 119 66.35 -6.48 9.82
CA PHE A 119 66.47 -6.42 8.37
C PHE A 119 66.19 -5.00 7.90
N ASN A 120 67.18 -4.37 7.25
CA ASN A 120 66.97 -3.11 6.55
C ASN A 120 66.45 -3.42 5.14
N VAL A 121 65.26 -2.91 4.82
CA VAL A 121 64.65 -3.07 3.50
C VAL A 121 64.96 -1.80 2.72
N ASN A 122 65.81 -1.93 1.69
CA ASN A 122 66.20 -0.87 0.77
C ASN A 122 65.17 -0.69 -0.34
#